data_AF-A0AB34K8R4-F1
#
_entry.id   AF-A0AB34K8R4-F1
#
_cell.length_a   1.000
_cell.length_b   1.000
_cell.length_c   1.000
_cell.angle_alpha   90.00
_cell.angle_beta   90.00
_cell.angle_gamma   90.00
#
_symmetry.space_group_name_H-M   'P 1'
#
loop_
_entity.id
_entity.type
_entity.pdbx_description
1 polymer ?
#
loop_
_entity_poly.entity_id
_entity_poly.type
_entity_poly.pdbx_seq_one_letter_code
_entity_poly.pdbx_strand_id
1 'polypeptide(L)'
;MQACWIGNTPSSGFTFPASLPEDAFPAAFPRRSAPAPPLRSLYLRSPHRRLHPNGPSPLPYLLTPRSSSVRLPTPPFGVRPMGAEQSRAHRGSLDHLQGMGFSQEQAVVALQAAHGDLQRAVQLLLDQPQSPPVAHSLPPSAAVQRAEEAAALQRALEESRREAARARPPPKPTAPQAHALLAAEARMRSANQRPVPNASGFTAATQRSSSCAVARHSAPPRVLPQAPVGGSPEERVQQCAQMISGNAQVVDILITSLSRALEHPNEEKYRTVNPSNPTFKRTVGAQPGGIEFLWAVGYENVHGHLVLQA
;
A
#
# COMPACT_ATOMS: atom_id res chain seq x y z
N MET A 1 -37.37 5.32 37.07
CA MET A 1 -37.82 4.96 35.70
C MET A 1 -36.63 4.31 35.01
N GLN A 2 -36.29 3.05 35.29
CA GLN A 2 -36.84 1.81 34.69
C GLN A 2 -37.03 1.91 33.17
N ALA A 3 -36.04 1.40 32.42
CA ALA A 3 -36.21 0.84 31.10
C ALA A 3 -35.14 -0.25 30.90
N CYS A 4 -35.55 -1.50 31.12
CA CYS A 4 -34.82 -2.70 30.73
C CYS A 4 -34.80 -2.78 29.20
N TRP A 5 -33.62 -2.98 28.60
CA TRP A 5 -33.52 -3.49 27.23
C TRP A 5 -32.98 -4.92 27.29
N ILE A 6 -33.92 -5.84 27.08
CA ILE A 6 -33.76 -7.28 26.93
C ILE A 6 -33.22 -7.57 25.53
N GLY A 7 -32.34 -8.57 25.44
CA GLY A 7 -31.65 -8.96 24.21
C GLY A 7 -32.56 -9.46 23.09
N ASN A 8 -32.02 -9.44 21.87
CA ASN A 8 -32.61 -10.14 20.73
C ASN A 8 -31.51 -10.62 19.78
N THR A 9 -31.10 -11.89 19.93
CA THR A 9 -30.29 -12.62 18.95
C THR A 9 -31.23 -13.47 18.09
N PRO A 10 -31.35 -13.27 16.78
CA PRO A 10 -32.00 -14.26 15.94
C PRO A 10 -31.03 -15.40 15.60
N SER A 11 -31.23 -16.54 16.28
CA SER A 11 -30.78 -17.84 15.82
C SER A 11 -31.56 -18.24 14.56
N SER A 12 -31.02 -17.97 13.37
CA SER A 12 -31.51 -18.54 12.13
C SER A 12 -30.70 -19.80 11.79
N GLY A 13 -31.25 -20.95 12.17
CA GLY A 13 -30.79 -22.25 11.70
C GLY A 13 -31.03 -22.38 10.20
N PHE A 14 -29.93 -22.45 9.44
CA PHE A 14 -29.97 -22.72 8.01
C PHE A 14 -29.80 -24.22 7.80
N THR A 15 -30.91 -24.90 7.60
CA THR A 15 -31.00 -26.31 7.20
C THR A 15 -30.56 -26.42 5.73
N PHE A 16 -29.46 -27.11 5.47
CA PHE A 16 -29.05 -27.47 4.11
C PHE A 16 -29.97 -28.57 3.55
N PRO A 17 -30.59 -28.41 2.37
CA PRO A 17 -31.21 -29.53 1.69
C PRO A 17 -30.13 -30.40 1.05
N ALA A 18 -30.24 -31.69 1.30
CA ALA A 18 -29.51 -32.74 0.63
C ALA A 18 -29.90 -32.82 -0.86
N SER A 19 -28.90 -33.21 -1.66
CA SER A 19 -29.03 -33.93 -2.92
C SER A 19 -29.75 -33.25 -4.09
N LEU A 20 -28.96 -32.78 -5.06
CA LEU A 20 -29.33 -32.84 -6.48
C LEU A 20 -28.09 -33.21 -7.33
N PRO A 21 -28.24 -34.03 -8.38
CA PRO A 21 -27.16 -34.51 -9.24
C PRO A 21 -27.00 -33.58 -10.45
N GLU A 22 -25.77 -33.18 -10.79
CA GLU A 22 -25.47 -32.52 -12.08
C GLU A 22 -24.20 -33.09 -12.72
N ASP A 23 -24.40 -34.17 -13.47
CA ASP A 23 -23.71 -34.41 -14.74
C ASP A 23 -23.98 -33.23 -15.69
N ALA A 24 -23.01 -32.33 -15.87
CA ALA A 24 -22.79 -31.53 -17.10
C ALA A 24 -21.70 -30.47 -16.90
N PHE A 25 -20.43 -30.87 -16.98
CA PHE A 25 -19.34 -29.90 -17.20
C PHE A 25 -19.06 -29.76 -18.71
N PRO A 26 -19.35 -28.62 -19.36
CA PRO A 26 -18.83 -28.33 -20.69
C PRO A 26 -17.33 -28.00 -20.60
N ALA A 27 -16.58 -28.63 -21.51
CA ALA A 27 -15.14 -28.61 -21.58
C ALA A 27 -14.52 -27.21 -21.78
N ALA A 28 -13.46 -26.98 -21.00
CA ALA A 28 -12.23 -26.26 -21.32
C ALA A 28 -12.22 -25.30 -22.53
N PHE A 29 -12.15 -24.00 -22.22
CA PHE A 29 -11.69 -22.97 -23.15
C PHE A 29 -10.24 -23.24 -23.63
N PRO A 30 -9.95 -23.17 -24.94
CA PRO A 30 -8.60 -23.34 -25.44
C PRO A 30 -7.74 -22.10 -25.15
N ARG A 31 -6.58 -22.33 -24.53
CA ARG A 31 -5.49 -21.37 -24.41
C ARG A 31 -4.99 -21.00 -25.81
N ARG A 32 -5.14 -19.73 -26.21
CA ARG A 32 -4.40 -19.14 -27.34
C ARG A 32 -2.90 -19.20 -27.02
N SER A 33 -2.19 -20.09 -27.71
CA SER A 33 -0.73 -20.13 -27.75
C SER A 33 -0.22 -18.88 -28.48
N ALA A 34 0.64 -18.12 -27.80
CA ALA A 34 1.42 -17.06 -28.42
C ALA A 34 2.48 -17.68 -29.36
N PRO A 35 2.73 -17.11 -30.54
CA PRO A 35 3.79 -17.57 -31.43
C PRO A 35 5.16 -17.32 -30.79
N ALA A 36 6.03 -18.33 -30.84
CA ALA A 36 7.41 -18.25 -30.39
C ALA A 36 8.18 -17.14 -31.14
N PRO A 37 8.98 -16.33 -30.44
CA PRO A 37 9.83 -15.35 -31.11
C PRO A 37 10.94 -16.05 -31.91
N PRO A 38 11.28 -15.57 -33.12
CA PRO A 38 12.41 -16.10 -33.86
C PRO A 38 13.70 -15.83 -33.08
N LEU A 39 14.54 -16.87 -32.97
CA LEU A 39 15.91 -16.80 -32.49
C LEU A 39 16.73 -15.88 -33.41
N ARG A 40 16.65 -14.57 -33.19
CA ARG A 40 17.60 -13.62 -33.73
C ARG A 40 18.86 -13.65 -32.87
N SER A 41 19.81 -14.43 -33.37
CA SER A 41 21.23 -14.26 -33.13
C SER A 41 21.60 -12.78 -33.26
N LEU A 42 21.73 -12.10 -32.12
CA LEU A 42 22.40 -10.82 -32.02
C LEU A 42 23.59 -11.03 -31.09
N TYR A 43 24.73 -11.32 -31.71
CA TYR A 43 26.03 -10.98 -31.18
C TYR A 43 26.04 -9.47 -30.87
N LEU A 44 25.62 -9.09 -29.67
CA LEU A 44 25.94 -7.77 -29.13
C LEU A 44 27.41 -7.80 -28.72
N ARG A 45 28.21 -7.39 -29.70
CA ARG A 45 29.54 -6.80 -29.58
C ARG A 45 29.57 -5.85 -28.37
N SER A 46 30.18 -6.30 -27.28
CA SER A 46 30.49 -5.49 -26.10
C SER A 46 31.35 -4.28 -26.50
N PRO A 47 30.89 -3.03 -26.32
CA PRO A 47 31.81 -1.91 -26.31
C PRO A 47 32.43 -1.80 -24.92
N HIS A 48 33.76 -1.81 -24.91
CA HIS A 48 34.62 -1.66 -23.75
C HIS A 48 34.14 -0.57 -22.78
N ARG A 49 33.95 -1.00 -21.55
CA ARG A 49 33.88 -0.20 -20.32
C ARG A 49 35.16 0.66 -20.24
N ARG A 50 35.11 1.91 -20.72
CA ARG A 50 36.15 2.91 -20.42
C ARG A 50 36.00 3.30 -18.97
N LEU A 51 36.88 2.75 -18.15
CA LEU A 51 37.23 3.27 -16.84
C LEU A 51 37.71 4.71 -17.03
N HIS A 52 36.93 5.67 -16.56
CA HIS A 52 37.42 7.02 -16.28
C HIS A 52 37.67 7.12 -14.76
N PRO A 53 38.93 7.16 -14.30
CA PRO A 53 39.27 7.62 -12.97
C PRO A 53 39.55 9.12 -13.02
N ASN A 54 38.63 9.93 -12.50
CA ASN A 54 38.79 11.36 -12.22
C ASN A 54 37.75 11.70 -11.13
N GLY A 55 38.03 11.44 -9.86
CA GLY A 55 38.56 12.44 -8.90
C GLY A 55 37.39 13.08 -8.10
N PRO A 56 37.55 13.60 -6.86
CA PRO A 56 38.79 13.93 -6.16
C PRO A 56 39.03 13.18 -4.84
N SER A 57 40.29 13.27 -4.46
CA SER A 57 41.03 12.94 -3.23
C SER A 57 40.29 13.04 -1.88
N PRO A 58 40.62 12.14 -0.93
CA PRO A 58 40.37 12.35 0.50
C PRO A 58 41.38 13.36 1.05
N LEU A 59 40.90 14.47 1.62
CA LEU A 59 41.76 15.39 2.35
C LEU A 59 42.16 14.78 3.71
N PRO A 60 43.44 14.89 4.12
CA PRO A 60 43.93 14.42 5.40
C PRO A 60 43.95 15.53 6.47
N TYR A 61 43.76 15.11 7.72
CA TYR A 61 44.11 15.77 9.00
C TYR A 61 43.89 17.28 9.20
N LEU A 62 43.05 17.64 10.19
CA LEU A 62 43.34 18.66 11.21
C LEU A 62 42.56 18.28 12.48
N LEU A 63 43.26 17.75 13.49
CA LEU A 63 43.61 18.46 14.73
C LEU A 63 42.42 19.01 15.54
N THR A 64 42.26 18.42 16.73
CA THR A 64 41.54 18.85 17.94
C THR A 64 41.29 20.35 18.12
N PRO A 65 40.23 20.70 18.87
CA PRO A 65 40.54 21.23 20.21
C PRO A 65 39.88 20.42 21.33
N ARG A 66 40.75 19.86 22.16
CA ARG A 66 40.56 19.64 23.59
C ARG A 66 40.19 20.98 24.20
N SER A 67 38.94 21.18 24.60
CA SER A 67 38.61 22.34 25.44
C SER A 67 37.36 22.11 26.28
N SER A 68 37.62 22.12 27.60
CA SER A 68 36.73 22.64 28.62
C SER A 68 35.56 21.76 29.06
N SER A 69 35.89 20.75 29.90
CA SER A 69 35.03 20.42 31.04
C SER A 69 34.85 21.67 31.90
N VAL A 70 33.82 22.47 31.58
CA VAL A 70 33.27 23.43 32.54
C VAL A 70 32.54 22.60 33.58
N ARG A 71 33.21 22.37 34.72
CA ARG A 71 32.57 21.89 35.95
C ARG A 71 31.61 22.99 36.38
N LEU A 72 30.35 22.85 35.99
CA LEU A 72 29.26 23.63 36.59
C LEU A 72 29.27 23.38 38.10
N PRO A 73 29.16 24.45 38.92
CA PRO A 73 29.03 24.31 40.35
C PRO A 73 27.80 23.45 40.64
N THR A 74 28.02 22.29 41.26
CA THR A 74 26.98 21.48 41.85
C THR A 74 26.19 22.37 42.80
N PRO A 75 24.89 22.62 42.56
CA PRO A 75 24.08 23.35 43.51
C PRO A 75 24.06 22.54 44.82
N PRO A 76 24.48 23.11 45.97
CA PRO A 76 24.08 22.56 47.24
C PRO A 76 22.56 22.71 47.34
N PHE A 77 21.90 21.83 48.08
CA PHE A 77 20.45 21.75 48.27
C PHE A 77 19.68 20.92 47.21
N GLY A 78 19.76 19.58 47.35
CA GLY A 78 18.69 18.83 48.02
C GLY A 78 17.22 19.01 47.59
N VAL A 79 16.91 19.56 46.42
CA VAL A 79 15.52 19.52 45.91
C VAL A 79 15.26 18.12 45.36
N ARG A 80 14.67 17.24 46.19
CA ARG A 80 14.19 15.94 45.74
C ARG A 80 13.19 16.19 44.59
N PRO A 81 13.39 15.61 43.39
CA PRO A 81 12.45 15.75 42.29
C PRO A 81 11.14 15.05 42.65
N MET A 82 10.18 15.80 43.20
CA MET A 82 8.85 15.30 43.58
C MET A 82 7.98 14.87 42.37
N GLY A 83 8.46 15.03 41.13
CA GLY A 83 7.67 14.76 39.91
C GLY A 83 7.63 13.30 39.45
N ALA A 84 8.53 12.43 39.93
CA ALA A 84 8.63 11.06 39.40
C ALA A 84 7.55 10.11 39.93
N GLU A 85 7.15 10.25 41.22
CA GLU A 85 6.07 9.44 41.80
C GLU A 85 4.70 9.86 41.29
N GLN A 86 4.47 11.17 41.19
CA GLN A 86 3.21 11.71 40.65
C GLN A 86 2.95 11.18 39.25
N SER A 87 3.97 11.11 38.39
CA SER A 87 3.86 10.60 37.03
C SER A 87 3.41 9.13 36.95
N ARG A 88 3.80 8.28 37.92
CA ARG A 88 3.38 6.87 37.96
C ARG A 88 1.94 6.73 38.43
N ALA A 89 1.55 7.45 39.49
CA ALA A 89 0.18 7.47 39.98
C ALA A 89 -0.78 8.01 38.91
N HIS A 90 -0.39 9.07 38.21
CA HIS A 90 -1.19 9.71 37.16
C HIS A 90 -1.50 8.76 35.99
N ARG A 91 -0.55 7.86 35.65
CA ARG A 91 -0.69 6.92 34.54
C ARG A 91 -1.73 5.84 34.85
N GLY A 92 -1.74 5.32 36.08
CA GLY A 92 -2.77 4.37 36.53
C GLY A 92 -4.17 5.00 36.56
N SER A 93 -4.27 6.26 36.99
CA SER A 93 -5.54 6.99 36.98
C SER A 93 -6.07 7.26 35.56
N LEU A 94 -5.16 7.51 34.61
CA LEU A 94 -5.51 7.68 33.20
C LEU A 94 -6.08 6.40 32.59
N ASP A 95 -5.40 5.26 32.78
CA ASP A 95 -5.86 3.97 32.27
C ASP A 95 -7.23 3.60 32.88
N HIS A 96 -7.47 3.94 34.15
CA HIS A 96 -8.76 3.70 34.80
C HIS A 96 -9.91 4.54 34.19
N LEU A 97 -9.68 5.83 33.94
CA LEU A 97 -10.67 6.70 33.30
C LEU A 97 -10.95 6.26 31.86
N GLN A 98 -9.92 5.84 31.11
CA GLN A 98 -10.08 5.27 29.78
C GLN A 98 -10.89 3.96 29.80
N GLY A 99 -10.66 3.10 30.79
CA GLY A 99 -11.43 1.87 31.01
C GLY A 99 -12.92 2.12 31.31
N MET A 100 -13.27 3.29 31.85
CA MET A 100 -14.66 3.73 32.04
C MET A 100 -15.29 4.36 30.77
N GLY A 101 -14.54 4.47 29.68
CA GLY A 101 -15.00 5.00 28.40
C GLY A 101 -14.80 6.50 28.21
N PHE A 102 -14.09 7.18 29.11
CA PHE A 102 -13.71 8.57 28.89
C PHE A 102 -12.54 8.65 27.90
N SER A 103 -12.53 9.68 27.04
CA SER A 103 -11.40 9.89 26.14
C SER A 103 -10.13 10.26 26.92
N GLN A 104 -8.95 9.95 26.36
CA GLN A 104 -7.67 10.27 26.99
C GLN A 104 -7.54 11.76 27.32
N GLU A 105 -7.98 12.63 26.42
CA GLU A 105 -7.90 14.08 26.59
C GLU A 105 -8.79 14.55 27.74
N GLN A 106 -10.04 14.08 27.80
CA GLN A 106 -10.96 14.35 28.91
C GLN A 106 -10.36 13.88 30.24
N ALA A 107 -9.79 12.69 30.27
CA ALA A 107 -9.17 12.13 31.47
C ALA A 107 -7.96 12.96 31.94
N VAL A 108 -7.11 13.43 31.03
CA VAL A 108 -5.97 14.32 31.35
C VAL A 108 -6.47 15.64 31.93
N VAL A 109 -7.42 16.29 31.26
CA VAL A 109 -7.96 17.60 31.69
C VAL A 109 -8.65 17.48 33.07
N ALA A 110 -9.44 16.43 33.28
CA ALA A 110 -10.13 16.19 34.53
C ALA A 110 -9.17 15.88 35.69
N LEU A 111 -8.15 15.04 35.45
CA LEU A 111 -7.13 14.76 36.48
C LEU A 111 -6.29 15.99 36.79
N GLN A 112 -6.00 16.83 35.80
CA GLN A 112 -5.28 18.08 36.02
C GLN A 112 -6.10 19.06 36.86
N ALA A 113 -7.41 19.18 36.60
CA ALA A 113 -8.34 19.99 37.39
C ALA A 113 -8.57 19.42 38.80
N ALA A 114 -8.48 18.10 38.97
CA ALA A 114 -8.63 17.40 40.24
C ALA A 114 -7.30 17.23 41.00
N HIS A 115 -6.19 17.81 40.53
CA HIS A 115 -4.86 17.67 41.12
C HIS A 115 -4.42 16.20 41.33
N GLY A 116 -4.79 15.32 40.40
CA GLY A 116 -4.49 13.89 40.43
C GLY A 116 -5.46 13.03 41.25
N ASP A 117 -6.52 13.60 41.82
CA ASP A 117 -7.55 12.84 42.52
C ASP A 117 -8.54 12.22 41.53
N LEU A 118 -8.55 10.88 41.45
CA LEU A 118 -9.38 10.13 40.52
C LEU A 118 -10.88 10.32 40.77
N GLN A 119 -11.32 10.33 42.03
CA GLN A 119 -12.74 10.42 42.35
C GLN A 119 -13.30 11.79 41.95
N ARG A 120 -12.53 12.84 42.22
CA ARG A 120 -12.89 14.20 41.84
C ARG A 120 -12.84 14.43 40.32
N ALA A 121 -11.91 13.77 39.62
CA ALA A 121 -11.86 13.78 38.16
C ALA A 121 -13.11 13.12 37.53
N VAL A 122 -13.56 11.98 38.07
CA VAL A 122 -14.80 11.32 37.63
C VAL A 122 -16.01 12.22 37.87
N GLN A 123 -16.11 12.84 39.04
CA GLN A 123 -17.20 13.78 39.35
C GLN A 123 -17.24 14.94 38.36
N LEU A 124 -16.09 15.54 38.03
CA LEU A 124 -15.99 16.63 37.05
C LEU A 124 -16.42 16.20 35.64
N LEU A 125 -16.09 14.97 35.24
CA LEU A 125 -16.47 14.41 33.93
C LEU A 125 -17.95 14.07 33.83
N LEU A 126 -18.60 13.75 34.94
CA LEU A 126 -20.05 13.53 35.01
C LEU A 126 -20.82 14.85 35.04
N ASP A 127 -20.28 15.88 35.72
CA ASP A 127 -20.90 17.21 35.81
C ASP A 127 -20.73 18.04 34.52
N GLN A 128 -19.69 17.79 33.72
CA GLN A 128 -19.59 18.38 32.38
C GLN A 128 -20.36 17.53 31.36
N PRO A 129 -21.57 17.94 30.92
CA PRO A 129 -22.22 17.28 29.80
C PRO A 129 -21.29 17.34 28.60
N GLN A 130 -20.98 16.18 28.03
CA GLN A 130 -20.02 16.04 26.94
C GLN A 130 -20.29 17.10 25.87
N SER A 131 -19.47 18.13 25.83
CA SER A 131 -19.48 19.07 24.72
C SER A 131 -19.25 18.24 23.47
N PRO A 132 -20.13 18.32 22.45
CA PRO A 132 -20.02 17.49 21.25
C PRO A 132 -18.60 17.59 20.72
N PRO A 133 -18.02 16.49 20.19
CA PRO A 133 -16.63 16.42 19.78
C PRO A 133 -16.38 17.63 18.87
N VAL A 134 -15.66 18.61 19.40
CA VAL A 134 -15.32 19.82 18.69
C VAL A 134 -14.32 19.33 17.67
N ALA A 135 -14.81 19.02 16.46
CA ALA A 135 -14.00 18.64 15.32
C ALA A 135 -12.83 19.61 15.31
N HIS A 136 -11.62 19.13 15.59
CA HIS A 136 -10.44 19.95 15.78
C HIS A 136 -10.36 20.95 14.63
N SER A 137 -10.74 22.19 14.89
CA SER A 137 -10.57 23.28 13.96
C SER A 137 -9.08 23.45 13.85
N LEU A 138 -8.52 22.91 12.75
CA LEU A 138 -7.14 23.07 12.35
C LEU A 138 -6.72 24.52 12.62
N PRO A 139 -5.57 24.76 13.28
CA PRO A 139 -5.09 26.11 13.47
C PRO A 139 -5.01 26.81 12.11
N PRO A 140 -5.58 28.02 11.94
CA PRO A 140 -5.69 28.68 10.63
C PRO A 140 -4.33 28.93 9.97
N SER A 141 -3.24 28.87 10.73
CA SER A 141 -1.87 29.00 10.25
C SER A 141 -1.43 27.84 9.32
N ALA A 142 -1.89 26.60 9.57
CA ALA A 142 -1.50 25.46 8.77
C ALA A 142 -2.17 25.43 7.39
N ALA A 143 -3.37 26.01 7.26
CA ALA A 143 -4.08 26.11 5.99
C ALA A 143 -3.42 27.11 5.04
N VAL A 144 -2.92 28.24 5.56
CA VAL A 144 -2.18 29.24 4.77
C VAL A 144 -0.85 28.67 4.30
N GLN A 145 -0.11 27.98 5.18
CA GLN A 145 1.17 27.34 4.81
C GLN A 145 0.99 26.28 3.72
N ARG A 146 -0.06 25.44 3.80
CA ARG A 146 -0.36 24.46 2.75
C ARG A 146 -0.75 25.10 1.42
N ALA A 147 -1.47 26.23 1.45
CA ALA A 147 -1.83 26.95 0.23
C ALA A 147 -0.60 27.58 -0.44
N GLU A 148 0.32 28.15 0.35
CA GLU A 148 1.58 28.71 -0.16
C GLU A 148 2.52 27.60 -0.69
N GLU A 149 2.62 26.48 0.00
CA GLU A 149 3.43 25.34 -0.42
C GLU A 149 2.90 24.70 -1.72
N ALA A 150 1.57 24.58 -1.85
CA ALA A 150 0.93 24.11 -3.09
C ALA A 150 1.17 25.06 -4.27
N ALA A 151 1.12 26.38 -4.04
CA ALA A 151 1.42 27.38 -5.07
C ALA A 151 2.91 27.35 -5.47
N ALA A 152 3.82 27.12 -4.52
CA ALA A 152 5.25 26.98 -4.79
C ALA A 152 5.55 25.72 -5.63
N LEU A 153 4.92 24.59 -5.31
CA LEU A 153 5.03 23.34 -6.07
C LEU A 153 4.54 23.49 -7.52
N GLN A 154 3.43 24.20 -7.74
CA GLN A 154 2.95 24.47 -9.10
C GLN A 154 3.93 25.31 -9.91
N ARG A 155 4.53 26.35 -9.34
CA ARG A 155 5.55 27.16 -10.03
C ARG A 155 6.77 26.33 -10.43
N ALA A 156 7.25 25.48 -9.53
CA ALA A 156 8.41 24.62 -9.80
C ALA A 156 8.15 23.63 -10.96
N LEU A 157 6.94 23.05 -11.03
CA LEU A 157 6.55 22.15 -12.12
C LEU A 157 6.48 22.88 -13.47
N GLU A 158 5.94 24.10 -13.49
CA GLU A 158 5.82 24.89 -14.71
C GLU A 158 7.19 25.37 -15.20
N GLU A 159 8.08 25.75 -14.29
CA GLU A 159 9.47 26.10 -14.59
C GLU A 159 10.24 24.90 -15.15
N SER A 160 10.11 23.73 -14.51
CA SER A 160 10.71 22.48 -15.02
C SER A 160 10.19 22.12 -16.41
N ARG A 161 8.88 22.29 -16.67
CA ARG A 161 8.29 22.05 -18.00
C ARG A 161 8.85 23.02 -19.04
N ARG A 162 9.08 24.28 -18.67
CA ARG A 162 9.65 25.30 -19.54
C ARG A 162 11.13 25.04 -19.83
N GLU A 163 11.89 24.58 -18.84
CA GLU A 163 13.29 24.20 -18.99
C GLU A 163 13.44 22.95 -19.88
N ALA A 164 12.58 21.94 -19.68
CA ALA A 164 12.54 20.76 -20.54
C ALA A 164 12.21 21.10 -22.01
N ALA A 165 11.33 22.08 -22.23
CA ALA A 165 11.02 22.58 -23.57
C ALA A 165 12.19 23.35 -24.22
N ARG A 166 13.04 24.00 -23.42
CA ARG A 166 14.27 24.65 -23.91
C ARG A 166 15.39 23.66 -24.20
N ALA A 167 15.55 22.64 -23.36
CA ALA A 167 16.65 21.69 -23.45
C ALA A 167 16.49 20.68 -24.61
N ARG A 168 15.26 20.40 -25.05
CA ARG A 168 14.99 19.53 -26.19
C ARG A 168 14.68 20.35 -27.45
N PRO A 169 15.60 20.47 -28.42
CA PRO A 169 15.19 20.87 -29.76
C PRO A 169 14.11 19.89 -30.25
N PRO A 170 13.04 20.37 -30.93
CA PRO A 170 12.01 19.49 -31.44
C PRO A 170 12.67 18.41 -32.28
N PRO A 171 12.33 17.12 -32.06
CA PRO A 171 12.92 16.05 -32.86
C PRO A 171 12.57 16.34 -34.32
N LYS A 172 13.59 16.58 -35.14
CA LYS A 172 13.40 16.73 -36.59
C LYS A 172 12.65 15.47 -37.03
N PRO A 173 11.46 15.60 -37.67
CA PRO A 173 10.69 14.44 -38.08
C PRO A 173 11.60 13.60 -38.97
N THR A 174 11.90 12.40 -38.51
CA THR A 174 12.67 11.46 -39.32
C THR A 174 11.83 11.15 -40.57
N ALA A 175 12.44 11.18 -41.75
CA ALA A 175 11.78 10.93 -43.04
C ALA A 175 10.74 9.76 -43.04
N PRO A 176 10.95 8.63 -42.34
CA PRO A 176 9.93 7.58 -42.25
C PRO A 176 8.65 7.98 -41.51
N GLN A 177 8.69 8.90 -40.53
CA GLN A 177 7.50 9.34 -39.80
C GLN A 177 6.62 10.30 -40.63
N ALA A 178 7.21 11.12 -41.49
CA ALA A 178 6.44 11.97 -42.40
C ALA A 178 5.61 11.14 -43.40
N HIS A 179 6.20 10.04 -43.90
CA HIS A 179 5.49 9.10 -44.77
C HIS A 179 4.36 8.36 -44.04
N ALA A 180 4.55 8.02 -42.76
CA ALA A 180 3.54 7.36 -41.95
C ALA A 180 2.32 8.27 -41.65
N LEU A 181 2.56 9.57 -41.40
CA LEU A 181 1.49 10.55 -41.20
C LEU A 181 0.68 10.77 -42.49
N LEU A 182 1.35 10.92 -43.64
CA LEU A 182 0.69 10.98 -44.95
C LEU A 182 -0.11 9.71 -45.27
N ALA A 183 0.41 8.53 -44.94
CA ALA A 183 -0.28 7.26 -45.13
C ALA A 183 -1.49 7.09 -44.19
N ALA A 184 -1.42 7.61 -42.96
CA ALA A 184 -2.54 7.60 -42.01
C ALA A 184 -3.67 8.54 -42.46
N GLU A 185 -3.33 9.72 -42.97
CA GLU A 185 -4.31 10.67 -43.51
C GLU A 185 -5.01 10.12 -44.76
N ALA A 186 -4.28 9.44 -45.64
CA ALA A 186 -4.85 8.74 -46.79
C ALA A 186 -5.84 7.63 -46.38
N ARG A 187 -5.54 6.88 -45.31
CA ARG A 187 -6.45 5.83 -44.79
C ARG A 187 -7.74 6.40 -44.20
N MET A 188 -7.69 7.56 -43.53
CA MET A 188 -8.90 8.18 -42.98
C MET A 188 -9.84 8.69 -44.07
N ARG A 189 -9.33 9.12 -45.23
CA ARG A 189 -10.17 9.49 -46.37
C ARG A 189 -10.86 8.27 -47.03
N SER A 190 -10.17 7.12 -47.10
CA SER A 190 -10.75 5.91 -47.70
C SER A 190 -11.74 5.18 -46.78
N ALA A 191 -11.65 5.37 -45.46
CA ALA A 191 -12.56 4.73 -44.51
C ALA A 191 -14.02 5.25 -44.60
N ASN A 192 -14.24 6.45 -45.16
CA ASN A 192 -15.57 7.03 -45.33
C ASN A 192 -16.30 6.58 -46.62
N GLN A 193 -15.69 5.68 -47.41
CA GLN A 193 -16.28 5.11 -48.64
C GLN A 193 -16.39 3.58 -48.57
N ARG A 194 -16.82 3.02 -47.43
CA ARG A 194 -17.06 1.57 -47.35
C ARG A 194 -18.51 1.24 -47.71
N PRO A 195 -18.78 0.51 -48.80
CA PRO A 195 -20.06 -0.14 -49.03
C PRO A 195 -20.25 -1.27 -48.02
N VAL A 196 -21.47 -1.40 -47.52
CA VAL A 196 -21.92 -2.49 -46.63
C VAL A 196 -21.82 -3.85 -47.33
N PRO A 197 -21.02 -4.82 -46.84
CA PRO A 197 -21.04 -6.17 -47.38
C PRO A 197 -22.19 -6.98 -46.76
N ASN A 198 -22.98 -7.57 -47.65
CA ASN A 198 -24.05 -8.52 -47.37
C ASN A 198 -23.55 -9.74 -46.59
N ALA A 199 -24.36 -10.16 -45.62
CA ALA A 199 -24.23 -11.41 -44.90
C ALA A 199 -24.48 -12.60 -45.83
N SER A 200 -23.59 -13.60 -45.83
CA SER A 200 -23.87 -15.01 -46.17
C SER A 200 -22.63 -15.90 -45.98
N GLY A 201 -22.81 -17.05 -45.31
CA GLY A 201 -22.22 -18.30 -45.78
C GLY A 201 -20.98 -18.88 -45.07
N PHE A 202 -21.24 -19.70 -44.05
CA PHE A 202 -20.71 -21.06 -43.76
C PHE A 202 -19.36 -21.58 -44.33
N THR A 203 -18.71 -22.40 -43.47
CA THR A 203 -18.01 -23.72 -43.62
C THR A 203 -16.62 -23.70 -42.95
N ALA A 204 -16.34 -24.47 -41.90
CA ALA A 204 -16.25 -25.93 -41.70
C ALA A 204 -14.93 -26.58 -42.18
N ALA A 205 -14.28 -27.26 -41.22
CA ALA A 205 -13.37 -28.42 -41.32
C ALA A 205 -11.88 -28.25 -41.69
N THR A 206 -11.02 -28.90 -40.86
CA THR A 206 -9.89 -29.82 -41.19
C THR A 206 -8.87 -29.81 -40.03
N GLN A 207 -8.85 -30.83 -39.15
CA GLN A 207 -7.85 -31.93 -39.07
C GLN A 207 -6.37 -31.44 -39.14
N ARG A 208 -5.40 -31.83 -38.30
CA ARG A 208 -5.04 -33.16 -37.77
C ARG A 208 -3.86 -33.02 -36.78
N SER A 209 -3.81 -33.94 -35.81
CA SER A 209 -2.65 -34.63 -35.20
C SER A 209 -1.36 -33.87 -34.86
N SER A 210 -0.94 -33.94 -33.58
CA SER A 210 0.39 -34.45 -33.15
C SER A 210 0.47 -34.54 -31.63
N SER A 211 0.63 -35.78 -31.15
CA SER A 211 0.85 -36.19 -29.78
C SER A 211 2.32 -36.02 -29.36
N CYS A 212 2.58 -35.28 -28.27
CA CYS A 212 3.80 -35.43 -27.49
C CYS A 212 3.40 -35.67 -26.03
N ALA A 213 3.47 -36.95 -25.63
CA ALA A 213 3.40 -37.37 -24.24
C ALA A 213 4.67 -36.91 -23.51
N VAL A 214 4.53 -35.97 -22.58
CA VAL A 214 5.58 -35.59 -21.64
C VAL A 214 5.22 -36.16 -20.27
N ALA A 215 6.18 -36.89 -19.71
CA ALA A 215 6.08 -37.67 -18.49
C ALA A 215 5.46 -36.89 -17.32
N ARG A 216 4.41 -37.48 -16.74
CA ARG A 216 3.79 -37.04 -15.47
C ARG A 216 4.80 -37.22 -14.35
N HIS A 217 5.55 -36.17 -14.04
CA HIS A 217 6.22 -36.07 -12.75
C HIS A 217 5.12 -35.70 -11.75
N SER A 218 4.79 -36.65 -10.89
CA SER A 218 3.88 -36.49 -9.76
C SER A 218 4.40 -35.33 -8.92
N ALA A 219 3.81 -34.14 -9.12
CA ALA A 219 4.11 -32.98 -8.31
C ALA A 219 3.74 -33.34 -6.86
N PRO A 220 4.65 -33.15 -5.89
CA PRO A 220 4.33 -33.39 -4.50
C PRO A 220 3.09 -32.54 -4.12
N PRO A 221 2.20 -33.06 -3.26
CA PRO A 221 1.02 -32.30 -2.84
C PRO A 221 1.48 -30.94 -2.34
N ARG A 222 0.99 -29.87 -2.98
CA ARG A 222 1.15 -28.50 -2.49
C ARG A 222 0.41 -28.43 -1.16
N VAL A 223 1.14 -28.71 -0.07
CA VAL A 223 0.72 -28.33 1.27
C VAL A 223 0.55 -26.82 1.21
N LEU A 224 -0.71 -26.36 1.28
CA LEU A 224 -0.99 -24.94 1.41
C LEU A 224 -0.20 -24.46 2.64
N PRO A 225 0.70 -23.47 2.51
CA PRO A 225 1.49 -23.00 3.63
C PRO A 225 0.51 -22.53 4.70
N GLN A 226 0.45 -23.28 5.81
CA GLN A 226 -0.31 -22.87 6.97
C GLN A 226 0.34 -21.58 7.47
N ALA A 227 -0.49 -20.56 7.73
CA ALA A 227 -0.02 -19.29 8.26
C ALA A 227 0.88 -19.56 9.48
N PRO A 228 2.07 -18.95 9.58
CA PRO A 228 2.97 -19.18 10.71
C PRO A 228 2.27 -18.82 12.02
N VAL A 229 1.98 -19.83 12.84
CA VAL A 229 1.05 -19.76 13.99
C VAL A 229 1.74 -19.29 15.29
N GLY A 230 2.90 -18.61 15.23
CA GLY A 230 3.81 -18.55 16.40
C GLY A 230 4.45 -17.21 16.78
N GLY A 231 4.06 -16.08 16.20
CA GLY A 231 4.75 -14.80 16.45
C GLY A 231 3.83 -13.60 16.57
N SER A 232 4.36 -12.51 17.11
CA SER A 232 3.66 -11.21 17.09
C SER A 232 3.36 -10.80 15.64
N PRO A 233 2.29 -10.03 15.38
CA PRO A 233 2.00 -9.53 14.04
C PRO A 233 3.20 -8.77 13.45
N GLU A 234 3.91 -7.98 14.24
CA GLU A 234 5.12 -7.25 13.82
C GLU A 234 6.26 -8.17 13.40
N GLU A 235 6.52 -9.24 14.15
CA GLU A 235 7.57 -10.20 13.80
C GLU A 235 7.26 -10.92 12.48
N ARG A 236 5.99 -11.25 12.23
CA ARG A 236 5.55 -11.83 10.95
C ARG A 236 5.75 -10.85 9.79
N VAL A 237 5.45 -9.56 9.98
CA VAL A 237 5.71 -8.51 9.00
C VAL A 237 7.20 -8.39 8.71
N GLN A 238 8.05 -8.41 9.74
CA GLN A 238 9.51 -8.35 9.58
C GLN A 238 10.06 -9.55 8.81
N GLN A 239 9.61 -10.76 9.13
CA GLN A 239 10.03 -11.97 8.43
C GLN A 239 9.62 -11.95 6.95
N CYS A 240 8.39 -11.50 6.65
CA CYS A 240 7.93 -11.37 5.28
C CYS A 240 8.69 -10.27 4.52
N ALA A 241 8.97 -9.13 5.17
CA ALA A 241 9.76 -8.06 4.58
C ALA A 241 11.17 -8.52 4.19
N GLN A 242 11.81 -9.37 5.00
CA GLN A 242 13.10 -9.97 4.66
C GLN A 242 13.03 -10.81 3.36
N MET A 243 11.95 -11.58 3.16
CA MET A 243 11.75 -12.38 1.95
C MET A 243 11.48 -11.55 0.68
N ILE A 244 10.82 -10.40 0.84
CA ILE A 244 10.44 -9.52 -0.27
C ILE A 244 11.59 -8.57 -0.67
N SER A 245 12.52 -8.30 0.26
CA SER A 245 13.59 -7.29 0.10
C SER A 245 14.47 -7.46 -1.15
N GLY A 246 14.55 -8.66 -1.74
CA GLY A 246 15.26 -8.92 -2.99
C GLY A 246 14.58 -8.39 -4.26
N ASN A 247 13.34 -7.88 -4.17
CA ASN A 247 12.57 -7.41 -5.32
C ASN A 247 11.95 -6.02 -5.07
N ALA A 248 12.67 -4.97 -5.46
CA ALA A 248 12.25 -3.58 -5.26
C ALA A 248 10.85 -3.26 -5.83
N GLN A 249 10.49 -3.87 -6.96
CA GLN A 249 9.18 -3.64 -7.60
C GLN A 249 8.01 -4.11 -6.72
N VAL A 250 8.19 -5.20 -5.97
CA VAL A 250 7.17 -5.71 -5.05
C VAL A 250 7.00 -4.75 -3.88
N VAL A 251 8.11 -4.25 -3.34
CA VAL A 251 8.14 -3.27 -2.25
C VAL A 251 7.43 -1.98 -2.65
N ASP A 252 7.72 -1.44 -3.84
CA ASP A 252 7.10 -0.20 -4.34
C ASP A 252 5.57 -0.33 -4.47
N ILE A 253 5.09 -1.47 -4.97
CA ILE A 253 3.66 -1.75 -5.12
C ILE A 253 2.96 -1.83 -3.75
N LEU A 254 3.58 -2.51 -2.78
CA LEU A 254 3.04 -2.66 -1.42
C LEU A 254 3.02 -1.32 -0.68
N ILE A 255 4.12 -0.55 -0.74
CA ILE A 255 4.17 0.80 -0.15
C ILE A 255 3.08 1.66 -0.77
N THR A 256 2.98 1.70 -2.10
CA THR A 256 1.96 2.51 -2.78
C THR A 256 0.54 2.11 -2.41
N SER A 257 0.23 0.81 -2.26
CA SER A 257 -1.12 0.38 -1.89
C SER A 257 -1.45 0.73 -0.44
N LEU A 258 -0.50 0.53 0.48
CA LEU A 258 -0.68 0.85 1.90
C LEU A 258 -0.78 2.36 2.13
N SER A 259 0.06 3.17 1.48
CA SER A 259 -0.01 4.63 1.55
C SER A 259 -1.37 5.14 1.12
N ARG A 260 -1.93 4.63 0.01
CA ARG A 260 -3.29 5.02 -0.44
C ARG A 260 -4.38 4.61 0.53
N ALA A 261 -4.27 3.44 1.16
CA ALA A 261 -5.22 3.00 2.17
C ALA A 261 -5.19 3.89 3.42
N LEU A 262 -4.01 4.36 3.82
CA LEU A 262 -3.82 5.27 4.96
C LEU A 262 -4.29 6.71 4.65
N GLU A 263 -4.06 7.20 3.43
CA GLU A 263 -4.52 8.53 2.99
C GLU A 263 -6.05 8.61 2.86
N HIS A 264 -6.70 7.50 2.48
CA HIS A 264 -8.13 7.44 2.19
C HIS A 264 -8.82 6.25 2.90
N PRO A 265 -8.94 6.26 4.24
CA PRO A 265 -9.44 5.13 5.02
C PRO A 265 -10.94 4.84 4.81
N ASN A 266 -11.69 5.81 4.30
CA ASN A 266 -13.14 5.68 4.04
C ASN A 266 -13.44 5.12 2.64
N GLU A 267 -12.44 5.00 1.76
CA GLU A 267 -12.65 4.54 0.40
C GLU A 267 -12.31 3.04 0.27
N GLU A 268 -13.34 2.21 0.17
CA GLU A 268 -13.25 0.75 0.09
C GLU A 268 -12.33 0.24 -1.04
N LYS A 269 -12.25 0.99 -2.15
CA LYS A 269 -11.41 0.66 -3.31
C LYS A 269 -9.91 0.63 -2.98
N TYR A 270 -9.45 1.38 -1.97
CA TYR A 270 -8.04 1.39 -1.55
C TYR A 270 -7.74 0.38 -0.44
N ARG A 271 -8.78 -0.05 0.29
CA ARG A 271 -8.69 -1.12 1.31
C ARG A 271 -8.80 -2.52 0.72
N THR A 272 -9.19 -2.62 -0.55
CA THR A 272 -9.39 -3.89 -1.26
C THR A 272 -8.32 -4.10 -2.33
N VAL A 273 -7.64 -5.25 -2.29
CA VAL A 273 -6.67 -5.68 -3.29
C VAL A 273 -7.22 -6.90 -4.03
N ASN A 274 -7.20 -6.85 -5.36
CA ASN A 274 -7.64 -7.97 -6.19
C ASN A 274 -6.46 -8.89 -6.56
N PRO A 275 -6.30 -10.07 -5.94
CA PRO A 275 -5.21 -11.00 -6.23
C PRO A 275 -5.29 -11.60 -7.65
N SER A 276 -6.46 -11.52 -8.31
CA SER A 276 -6.64 -11.97 -9.69
C SER A 276 -6.07 -10.99 -10.73
N ASN A 277 -5.72 -9.76 -10.32
CA ASN A 277 -5.11 -8.79 -11.23
C ASN A 277 -3.78 -9.36 -11.78
N PRO A 278 -3.58 -9.41 -13.11
CA PRO A 278 -2.39 -10.03 -13.71
C PRO A 278 -1.09 -9.32 -13.32
N THR A 279 -1.11 -8.02 -13.12
CA THR A 279 0.07 -7.25 -12.68
C THR A 279 0.44 -7.65 -11.26
N PHE A 280 -0.53 -7.61 -10.34
CA PHE A 280 -0.34 -8.02 -8.95
C PHE A 280 0.11 -9.48 -8.83
N LYS A 281 -0.53 -10.39 -9.57
CA LYS A 281 -0.21 -11.81 -9.58
C LYS A 281 1.20 -12.11 -10.09
N ARG A 282 1.70 -11.35 -11.07
CA ARG A 282 3.06 -11.51 -11.62
C ARG A 282 4.13 -10.92 -10.72
N THR A 283 3.83 -9.87 -9.98
CA THR A 283 4.79 -9.21 -9.09
C THR A 283 4.70 -9.76 -7.68
N VAL A 284 3.67 -9.37 -6.93
CA VAL A 284 3.48 -9.71 -5.52
C VAL A 284 3.10 -11.19 -5.35
N GLY A 285 2.16 -11.70 -6.15
CA GLY A 285 1.68 -13.08 -6.05
C GLY A 285 2.68 -14.15 -6.50
N ALA A 286 3.75 -13.76 -7.20
CA ALA A 286 4.83 -14.67 -7.59
C ALA A 286 5.98 -14.70 -6.57
N GLN A 287 6.10 -13.68 -5.71
CA GLN A 287 7.15 -13.55 -4.73
C GLN A 287 6.79 -14.33 -3.44
N PRO A 288 7.67 -15.19 -2.91
CA PRO A 288 7.45 -15.84 -1.63
C PRO A 288 7.37 -14.78 -0.52
N GLY A 289 6.32 -14.84 0.30
CA GLY A 289 6.08 -13.85 1.36
C GLY A 289 5.25 -12.65 0.93
N GLY A 290 4.98 -12.45 -0.37
CA GLY A 290 4.25 -11.28 -0.87
C GLY A 290 2.79 -11.21 -0.42
N ILE A 291 2.08 -12.35 -0.47
CA ILE A 291 0.68 -12.43 -0.02
C ILE A 291 0.62 -12.55 1.51
N GLU A 292 1.56 -13.29 2.09
CA GLU A 292 1.71 -13.50 3.52
C GLU A 292 1.99 -12.18 4.26
N PHE A 293 2.73 -11.27 3.63
CA PHE A 293 2.94 -9.91 4.14
C PHE A 293 1.61 -9.16 4.28
N LEU A 294 0.72 -9.24 3.28
CA LEU A 294 -0.59 -8.59 3.35
C LEU A 294 -1.44 -9.18 4.49
N TRP A 295 -1.42 -10.50 4.67
CA TRP A 295 -2.09 -11.14 5.81
C TRP A 295 -1.50 -10.70 7.15
N ALA A 296 -0.17 -10.57 7.25
CA ALA A 296 0.50 -10.12 8.46
C ALA A 296 0.17 -8.66 8.81
N VAL A 297 -0.07 -7.82 7.79
CA VAL A 297 -0.53 -6.43 7.96
C VAL A 297 -2.00 -6.34 8.39
N GLY A 298 -2.81 -7.39 8.17
CA GLY A 298 -4.24 -7.42 8.55
C GLY A 298 -5.21 -7.48 7.38
N TYR A 299 -4.75 -7.78 6.16
CA TYR A 299 -5.66 -8.08 5.06
C TYR A 299 -6.25 -9.48 5.22
N GLU A 300 -7.55 -9.60 5.06
CA GLU A 300 -8.28 -10.86 5.10
C GLU A 300 -8.81 -11.24 3.71
N ASN A 301 -8.92 -12.55 3.45
CA ASN A 301 -9.46 -13.03 2.17
C ASN A 301 -11.00 -13.10 2.23
N VAL A 302 -11.66 -12.14 1.58
CA VAL A 302 -13.11 -12.00 1.50
C VAL A 302 -13.53 -12.14 0.04
N HIS A 303 -14.28 -13.20 -0.30
CA HIS A 303 -14.80 -13.45 -1.65
C HIS A 303 -13.75 -13.41 -2.78
N GLY A 304 -12.51 -13.82 -2.51
CA GLY A 304 -11.42 -13.79 -3.49
C GLY A 304 -10.75 -12.42 -3.63
N HIS A 305 -11.05 -11.49 -2.76
CA HIS A 305 -10.37 -10.21 -2.59
C HIS A 305 -9.64 -10.17 -1.25
N LEU A 306 -8.53 -9.44 -1.17
CA LEU A 306 -7.85 -9.15 0.09
C LEU A 306 -8.37 -7.81 0.61
N VAL A 307 -9.05 -7.81 1.76
CA VAL A 307 -9.67 -6.61 2.35
C VAL A 307 -9.01 -6.28 3.68
N LEU A 308 -8.59 -5.03 3.87
CA LEU A 308 -7.98 -4.57 5.12
C LEU A 308 -9.05 -4.29 6.19
N GLN A 309 -9.15 -5.17 7.18
CA GLN A 309 -9.96 -4.97 8.40
C GLN A 309 -9.17 -4.07 9.35
N ALA A 310 -9.52 -2.78 9.39
CA ALA A 310 -8.91 -1.76 10.23
C ALA A 310 -10.00 -0.87 10.81
#